data_AF-A0A2D8YXD5-F1
#
_entry.id   AF-A0A2D8YXD5-F1
#
_cell.length_a   1.000
_cell.length_b   1.000
_cell.length_c   1.000
_cell.angle_alpha   90.00
_cell.angle_beta   90.00
_cell.angle_gamma   90.00
#
_symmetry.space_group_name_H-M   'P 1'
#
loop_
_entity.id
_entity.type
_entity.pdbx_description
1 polymer ?
#
loop_
_entity_poly.entity_id
_entity_poly.type
_entity_poly.pdbx_seq_one_letter_code
_entity_poly.pdbx_strand_id
1 'polypeptide(L)'
;RIHRDWDLDLVKPLLALPPGDTDLWQYFRALRPVPMGVVRGAKSDILSADILQAMIHDRPGLIHATVPNVGHPPNLREQPSKEVIDAVLARV
;
A
#
# COMPACT_ATOMS: atom_id res chain seq x y z
N ARG A 1 -8.78 9.62 -18.42
CA ARG A 1 -9.26 8.33 -18.97
C ARG A 1 -8.37 7.24 -18.38
N ILE A 2 -8.90 6.21 -17.73
CA ILE A 2 -8.08 5.08 -17.29
C ILE A 2 -7.70 4.31 -18.56
N HIS A 3 -6.42 4.35 -18.92
CA HIS A 3 -5.84 3.62 -20.05
C HIS A 3 -5.10 2.42 -19.49
N ARG A 4 -5.46 1.21 -19.92
CA ARG A 4 -4.76 -0.01 -19.51
C ARG A 4 -3.55 -0.17 -20.42
N ASP A 5 -2.36 -0.01 -19.86
CA ASP A 5 -1.06 -0.07 -20.52
C ASP A 5 -0.28 -1.36 -20.18
N TRP A 6 -0.93 -2.32 -19.52
CA TRP A 6 -0.35 -3.60 -19.11
C TRP A 6 -1.14 -4.78 -19.70
N ASP A 7 -0.46 -5.92 -19.84
CA ASP A 7 -1.05 -7.16 -20.37
C ASP A 7 -2.04 -7.77 -19.38
N LEU A 8 -3.32 -7.79 -19.76
CA LEU A 8 -4.40 -8.34 -18.95
C LEU A 8 -4.22 -9.83 -18.63
N ASP A 9 -3.46 -10.56 -19.46
CA ASP A 9 -3.21 -11.98 -19.26
C ASP A 9 -2.27 -12.24 -18.08
N LEU A 10 -1.58 -11.22 -17.56
CA LEU A 10 -0.81 -11.32 -16.31
C LEU A 10 -1.67 -11.70 -15.09
N VAL A 11 -2.97 -11.39 -15.11
CA VAL A 11 -3.89 -11.69 -14.01
C VAL A 11 -4.37 -13.15 -14.05
N LYS A 12 -4.41 -13.77 -15.24
CA LYS A 12 -4.87 -15.16 -15.41
C LYS A 12 -4.12 -16.17 -14.53
N PRO A 13 -2.77 -16.19 -14.49
CA PRO A 13 -2.06 -17.11 -13.61
C PRO A 13 -2.34 -16.80 -12.13
N LEU A 14 -2.48 -15.52 -11.75
CA LEU A 14 -2.76 -15.12 -10.36
C LEU A 14 -4.12 -15.63 -9.88
N LEU A 15 -5.15 -15.58 -10.74
CA LEU A 15 -6.49 -16.11 -10.46
C LEU A 15 -6.55 -17.65 -10.47
N ALA A 16 -5.61 -18.29 -11.16
CA ALA A 16 -5.51 -19.75 -11.23
C ALA A 16 -4.73 -20.34 -10.03
N LEU A 17 -4.04 -19.51 -9.25
CA LEU A 17 -3.40 -19.96 -8.02
C LEU A 17 -4.47 -20.41 -7.01
N PRO A 18 -4.26 -21.52 -6.29
CA PRO A 18 -5.13 -21.84 -5.17
C PRO A 18 -5.10 -20.68 -4.16
N PRO A 19 -6.21 -20.41 -3.45
CA PRO A 19 -6.20 -19.48 -2.34
C PRO A 19 -5.09 -19.92 -1.37
N GLY A 20 -4.07 -19.09 -1.25
CA GLY A 20 -2.89 -19.40 -0.46
C GLY A 20 -2.46 -18.16 0.27
N ASP A 21 -2.38 -18.28 1.59
CA ASP A 21 -1.77 -17.28 2.47
C ASP A 21 -0.26 -17.29 2.23
N THR A 22 0.16 -16.72 1.10
CA THR A 22 1.57 -16.40 0.90
C THR A 22 1.92 -15.39 1.97
N ASP A 23 2.78 -15.77 2.91
CA ASP A 23 3.27 -14.83 3.92
C ASP A 23 4.14 -13.77 3.24
N LEU A 24 3.54 -12.58 3.05
CA LEU A 24 4.22 -11.42 2.48
C LEU A 24 4.95 -10.58 3.52
N TRP A 25 4.80 -10.88 4.83
CA TRP A 25 5.43 -10.10 5.88
C TRP A 25 6.95 -10.20 5.86
N GLN A 26 7.51 -11.34 5.42
CA GLN A 26 8.96 -11.47 5.23
C GLN A 26 9.50 -10.43 4.24
N TYR A 27 8.78 -10.18 3.15
CA TYR A 27 9.18 -9.21 2.13
C TYR A 27 9.00 -7.78 2.64
N PHE A 28 7.89 -7.50 3.34
CA PHE A 28 7.68 -6.20 3.97
C PHE A 28 8.81 -5.87 4.97
N ARG A 29 9.20 -6.84 5.81
CA ARG A 29 10.30 -6.69 6.76
C ARG A 29 11.65 -6.46 6.08
N ALA A 30 11.89 -7.06 4.93
CA ALA A 30 13.11 -6.83 4.16
C ALA A 30 13.26 -5.37 3.69
N LEU A 31 12.16 -4.61 3.60
CA LEU A 31 12.18 -3.20 3.19
C LEU A 31 12.45 -2.22 4.35
N ARG A 32 12.68 -2.71 5.58
CA ARG A 32 13.00 -1.87 6.76
C ARG A 32 14.15 -0.87 6.54
N PRO A 33 15.24 -1.19 5.81
CA PRO A 33 16.33 -0.24 5.58
C PRO A 33 15.97 0.95 4.66
N VAL A 34 14.89 0.85 3.89
CA VAL A 34 14.51 1.86 2.89
C VAL A 34 13.45 2.80 3.49
N PRO A 35 13.55 4.14 3.36
CA PRO A 35 12.47 5.05 3.72
C PRO A 35 11.16 4.67 3.03
N MET A 36 10.08 4.53 3.79
CA MET A 36 8.80 4.03 3.27
C MET A 36 7.61 4.79 3.84
N GLY A 37 6.61 4.98 2.98
CA GLY A 37 5.29 5.51 3.32
C GLY A 37 4.16 4.59 2.86
N VAL A 38 3.04 4.57 3.60
CA VAL A 38 1.81 3.86 3.21
C VAL A 38 0.63 4.83 3.20
N VAL A 39 -0.07 4.91 2.07
CA VAL A 39 -1.31 5.68 1.95
C VAL A 39 -2.48 4.70 1.81
N ARG A 40 -3.42 4.77 2.76
CA ARG A 40 -4.61 3.91 2.78
C ARG A 40 -5.87 4.73 2.51
N GLY A 41 -6.76 4.25 1.65
CA GLY A 41 -8.13 4.77 1.58
C GLY A 41 -8.97 4.26 2.76
N ALA A 42 -9.74 5.13 3.43
CA ALA A 42 -10.55 4.74 4.58
C ALA A 42 -11.56 3.60 4.27
N LYS A 43 -12.04 3.55 3.03
CA LYS A 43 -13.00 2.55 2.50
C LYS A 43 -12.32 1.46 1.66
N SER A 44 -11.00 1.27 1.82
CA SER A 44 -10.23 0.26 1.08
C SER A 44 -10.74 -1.15 1.39
N ASP A 45 -10.99 -1.91 0.33
CA ASP A 45 -11.36 -3.33 0.32
C ASP A 45 -10.14 -4.26 0.20
N ILE A 46 -8.96 -3.72 -0.15
CA ILE A 46 -7.70 -4.49 -0.28
C ILE A 46 -6.84 -4.39 0.99
N LEU A 47 -6.69 -3.19 1.56
CA LEU A 47 -5.85 -2.94 2.75
C LEU A 47 -6.73 -2.51 3.92
N SER A 48 -6.96 -3.41 4.87
CA SER A 48 -7.76 -3.13 6.06
C SER A 48 -7.05 -2.19 7.03
N ALA A 49 -7.82 -1.59 7.94
CA ALA A 49 -7.25 -0.74 8.99
C ALA A 49 -6.37 -1.56 9.95
N ASP A 50 -6.78 -2.78 10.28
CA ASP A 50 -6.06 -3.66 11.19
C ASP A 50 -4.70 -4.09 10.62
N ILE A 51 -4.63 -4.39 9.31
CA ILE A 51 -3.36 -4.71 8.66
C ILE A 51 -2.45 -3.48 8.64
N LEU A 52 -2.97 -2.27 8.39
CA LEU A 52 -2.16 -1.06 8.52
C LEU A 52 -1.60 -0.90 9.94
N GLN A 53 -2.39 -1.18 10.98
CA GLN A 53 -1.90 -1.16 12.37
C GLN A 53 -0.80 -2.20 12.62
N ALA A 54 -0.96 -3.41 12.09
CA ALA A 54 0.09 -4.43 12.15
C ALA A 54 1.39 -3.98 11.44
N MET A 55 1.28 -3.27 10.31
CA MET A 55 2.44 -2.73 9.58
C MET A 55 3.17 -1.66 10.40
N ILE A 56 2.41 -0.79 11.09
CA ILE A 56 2.97 0.24 11.99
C ILE A 56 3.65 -0.41 13.18
N HIS A 57 3.04 -1.47 13.74
CA HIS A 57 3.62 -2.21 14.86
C HIS A 57 4.93 -2.91 14.48
N ASP A 58 4.98 -3.59 13.32
CA ASP A 58 6.18 -4.26 12.83
C ASP A 58 7.31 -3.26 12.48
N ARG A 59 6.93 -2.03 12.08
CA ARG A 59 7.87 -0.96 11.72
C ARG A 59 7.55 0.36 12.44
N PRO A 60 7.99 0.53 13.70
CA PRO A 60 7.92 1.80 14.40
C PRO A 60 8.68 2.88 13.61
N GLY A 61 7.96 3.88 13.09
CA GLY A 61 8.51 4.94 12.22
C GLY A 61 8.07 4.88 10.75
N LEU A 62 7.20 3.92 10.39
CA LEU A 62 6.50 3.90 9.11
C LEU A 62 5.69 5.20 8.94
N ILE A 63 5.99 5.95 7.88
CA ILE A 63 5.19 7.12 7.50
C ILE A 63 3.87 6.58 6.92
N HIS A 64 2.75 7.14 7.35
CA HIS A 64 1.46 6.62 6.91
C HIS A 64 0.37 7.68 7.00
N ALA A 65 -0.63 7.56 6.14
CA ALA A 65 -1.85 8.36 6.21
C ALA A 65 -3.06 7.56 5.75
N THR A 66 -4.22 7.89 6.32
CA THR A 66 -5.52 7.39 5.85
C THR A 66 -6.31 8.53 5.21
N VAL A 67 -6.75 8.33 3.96
CA VAL A 67 -7.53 9.31 3.19
C VAL A 67 -9.02 9.05 3.42
N PRO A 68 -9.79 10.02 3.96
CA PRO A 68 -11.22 9.85 4.20
C PRO A 68 -12.00 9.72 2.90
N ASN A 69 -13.10 8.96 2.92
CA ASN A 69 -14.03 8.80 1.79
C ASN A 69 -13.45 8.18 0.50
N VAL A 70 -12.26 7.60 0.54
CA VAL A 70 -11.59 6.98 -0.61
C VAL A 70 -11.46 5.46 -0.41
N GLY A 71 -11.70 4.68 -1.47
CA GLY A 71 -11.51 3.23 -1.53
C GLY A 71 -10.10 2.84 -1.99
N HIS A 72 -9.96 1.73 -2.71
CA HIS A 72 -8.72 1.38 -3.38
C HIS A 72 -8.67 1.91 -4.83
N PRO A 73 -7.57 2.57 -5.26
CA PRO A 73 -6.53 3.22 -4.46
C PRO A 73 -6.80 4.73 -4.27
N PRO A 74 -6.18 5.36 -3.24
CA PRO A 74 -5.91 6.79 -3.25
C PRO A 74 -5.23 7.23 -4.55
N ASN A 75 -5.57 8.43 -5.04
CA ASN A 75 -5.08 8.93 -6.32
C ASN A 75 -3.77 9.71 -6.23
N LEU A 76 -3.20 9.81 -5.03
CA LEU A 76 -1.93 10.47 -4.68
C LEU A 76 -1.92 12.00 -4.86
N ARG A 77 -3.07 12.61 -5.16
CA ARG A 77 -3.24 14.07 -5.17
C ARG A 77 -3.90 14.61 -3.91
N GLU A 78 -4.47 13.73 -3.09
CA GLU A 78 -5.07 14.11 -1.81
C GLU A 78 -3.99 14.64 -0.87
N GLN A 79 -4.38 15.59 -0.01
CA GLN A 79 -3.45 16.22 0.91
C GLN A 79 -2.71 15.22 1.82
N PRO A 80 -3.39 14.22 2.44
CA PRO A 80 -2.68 13.21 3.24
C PRO A 80 -1.71 12.35 2.42
N SER A 81 -2.01 12.11 1.14
CA SER A 81 -1.12 11.37 0.24
C SER A 81 0.17 12.16 -0.03
N LYS A 82 0.05 13.46 -0.28
CA LYS A 82 1.20 14.35 -0.51
C LYS A 82 2.09 14.45 0.71
N GLU A 83 1.51 14.59 1.90
CA GLU A 83 2.26 14.62 3.16
C GLU A 83 3.11 13.37 3.38
N VAL A 84 2.57 12.19 3.06
CA VAL A 84 3.33 10.94 3.09
C VAL A 84 4.47 10.96 2.08
N ILE A 85 4.21 11.37 0.84
CA ILE A 85 5.22 11.43 -0.23
C ILE A 85 6.35 12.39 0.16
N ASP A 86 6.03 13.61 0.58
CA ASP A 86 6.99 14.62 0.98
C ASP A 86 7.85 14.14 2.16
N ALA A 87 7.23 13.53 3.17
CA ALA A 87 7.93 12.98 4.33
C ALA A 87 8.85 11.81 3.96
N VAL A 88 8.50 10.99 2.97
CA VAL A 88 9.38 9.92 2.47
C VAL A 88 10.55 10.51 1.70
N LEU A 89 10.29 11.45 0.79
CA LEU A 89 11.33 12.09 -0.03
C LEU A 89 12.33 12.89 0.81
N ALA A 90 11.89 13.47 1.92
CA ALA A 90 12.78 14.16 2.87
C ALA A 90 13.79 13.23 3.59
N ARG A 91 13.65 11.90 3.44
CA ARG A 91 14.52 10.89 4.05
C ARG A 91 15.42 10.17 3.03
N VAL A 92 15.42 10.62 1.77
CA VAL A 92 16.24 10.07 0.66
C VAL A 92 17.45 10.96 0.41
#